data_AF-G3LMM1-F1
#
_entry.id   AF-G3LMM1-F1
#
_cell.length_a   1.000
_cell.length_b   1.000
_cell.length_c   1.000
_cell.angle_alpha   90.00
_cell.angle_beta   90.00
_cell.angle_gamma   90.00
#
_symmetry.space_group_name_H-M   'P 1'
#
loop_
_entity.id
_entity.type
_entity.pdbx_description
1 polymer ?
#
loop_
_entity_poly.entity_id
_entity_poly.type
_entity_poly.pdbx_seq_one_letter_code
_entity_poly.pdbx_strand_id
1 'polypeptide(L)'
;MTTAKWLRAVICPLLPKPSPGLEHFLKSCDRDITNDVTRRAHIILEAIFPNSSLGAQCGGGSLQAVDLMDDIWAEQRRLEALKLYYRVLEAMCKAEAQILHANNLNSLLTNERFHRCMLACSAELVLATHKTITMLFPAVLERTGITAFDLCKVIESFIRHEDSLPRELRRH
;
A
#
# COMPACT_ATOMS: atom_id res chain seq x y z
N MET A 1 18.22 -12.32 -2.14
CA MET A 1 17.27 -12.37 -1.01
C MET A 1 15.93 -12.86 -1.55
N THR A 2 15.26 -13.83 -0.93
CA THR A 2 13.94 -14.29 -1.41
C THR A 2 12.85 -13.26 -1.10
N THR A 3 11.74 -13.28 -1.84
CA THR A 3 10.58 -12.39 -1.62
C THR A 3 10.04 -12.49 -0.19
N ALA A 4 9.85 -13.71 0.32
CA ALA A 4 9.38 -13.93 1.69
C ALA A 4 10.40 -13.52 2.77
N LYS A 5 11.70 -13.58 2.48
CA LYS A 5 12.73 -13.07 3.41
C LYS A 5 12.74 -11.54 3.42
N TRP A 6 12.59 -10.92 2.25
CA TRP A 6 12.48 -9.46 2.13
C TRP A 6 11.31 -8.91 2.93
N LEU A 7 10.10 -9.45 2.74
CA LEU A 7 8.93 -8.96 3.45
C LEU A 7 9.11 -9.05 4.97
N ARG A 8 9.57 -10.21 5.48
CA ARG A 8 9.79 -10.42 6.92
C ARG A 8 10.90 -9.56 7.52
N ALA A 9 11.98 -9.32 6.78
CA ALA A 9 13.15 -8.62 7.31
C ALA A 9 13.08 -7.10 7.10
N VAL A 10 12.42 -6.64 6.04
CA VAL A 10 12.40 -5.22 5.66
C VAL A 10 11.06 -4.57 5.98
N ILE A 11 9.94 -5.23 5.71
CA ILE A 11 8.61 -4.62 5.78
C ILE A 11 7.91 -4.91 7.11
N CYS A 12 7.86 -6.17 7.53
CA CYS A 12 7.17 -6.58 8.77
C CYS A 12 7.61 -5.82 10.03
N PRO A 13 8.92 -5.49 10.25
CA PRO A 13 9.37 -4.78 11.44
C PRO A 13 8.95 -3.30 11.49
N LEU A 14 8.47 -2.73 10.38
CA LEU A 14 8.07 -1.33 10.31
C LEU A 14 6.76 -1.10 11.06
N LEU A 15 6.53 0.15 11.47
CA LEU A 15 5.30 0.57 12.09
C LEU A 15 4.22 0.83 11.02
N PRO A 16 2.95 0.44 11.26
CA PRO A 16 1.84 0.69 10.35
C PRO A 16 1.31 2.13 10.45
N LYS A 17 2.20 3.12 10.57
CA LYS A 17 1.86 4.55 10.66
C LYS A 17 2.95 5.39 10.00
N PRO A 18 2.64 6.65 9.62
CA PRO A 18 3.65 7.57 9.13
C PRO A 18 4.83 7.69 10.10
N SER A 19 6.05 7.71 9.58
CA SER A 19 7.23 8.03 10.38
C SER A 19 7.24 9.52 10.74
N PRO A 20 8.03 9.96 11.73
CA PRO A 20 8.18 11.39 12.03
C PRO A 20 8.64 12.21 10.81
N GLY A 21 9.47 11.63 9.94
CA GLY A 21 9.92 12.28 8.70
C GLY A 21 8.79 12.44 7.69
N LEU A 22 7.95 11.42 7.53
CA LEU A 22 6.78 11.50 6.67
C LEU A 22 5.72 12.47 7.22
N GLU A 23 5.46 12.43 8.54
CA GLU A 23 4.56 13.38 9.19
C GLU A 23 4.99 14.84 8.96
N HIS A 24 6.30 15.12 8.98
CA HIS A 24 6.80 16.45 8.69
C HIS A 24 6.39 16.92 7.28
N PHE A 25 6.52 16.07 6.25
CA PHE A 25 6.06 16.42 4.89
C PHE A 25 4.55 16.62 4.81
N LEU A 26 3.77 15.76 5.48
CA LEU A 26 2.30 15.85 5.50
C LEU A 26 1.81 17.11 6.20
N LYS A 27 2.49 17.54 7.27
CA LYS A 27 2.21 18.80 7.99
C LYS A 27 2.71 20.05 7.28
N SER A 28 3.69 19.91 6.38
CA SER A 28 4.27 21.01 5.59
C SER A 28 3.49 21.35 4.33
N CYS A 29 2.42 20.61 4.02
CA CYS A 29 1.49 20.96 2.94
C CYS A 29 0.67 22.21 3.32
N ASP A 30 -0.10 22.74 2.36
CA ASP A 30 -0.93 23.96 2.56
C ASP A 30 -1.88 23.83 3.78
N ARG A 31 -2.23 22.59 4.14
CA ARG A 31 -2.86 22.20 5.40
C ARG A 31 -2.27 20.87 5.88
N ASP A 32 -2.43 20.54 7.16
CA ASP A 32 -2.08 19.21 7.66
C ASP A 32 -3.01 18.14 7.05
N ILE A 33 -2.45 17.30 6.18
CA ILE A 33 -3.16 16.22 5.49
C ILE A 33 -2.87 14.84 6.10
N THR A 34 -2.25 14.77 7.28
CA THR A 34 -1.87 13.50 7.92
C THR A 34 -3.07 12.57 8.10
N ASN A 35 -4.20 13.11 8.59
CA ASN A 35 -5.43 12.36 8.78
C ASN A 35 -6.08 11.97 7.45
N ASP A 36 -6.07 12.85 6.45
CA ASP A 36 -6.61 12.58 5.12
C ASP A 36 -5.89 11.39 4.46
N VAL A 37 -4.56 11.41 4.48
CA VAL A 37 -3.72 10.35 3.91
C VAL A 37 -3.86 9.04 4.67
N THR A 38 -3.85 9.10 6.01
CA THR A 38 -4.03 7.91 6.86
C THR A 38 -5.39 7.27 6.62
N ARG A 39 -6.48 8.06 6.64
CA ARG A 39 -7.83 7.56 6.39
C ARG A 39 -7.97 6.95 5.01
N ARG A 40 -7.44 7.62 3.97
CA ARG A 40 -7.46 7.13 2.59
C ARG A 40 -6.76 5.78 2.47
N ALA A 41 -5.59 5.62 3.09
CA ALA A 41 -4.85 4.35 3.06
C ALA A 41 -5.66 3.20 3.66
N HIS A 42 -6.33 3.41 4.80
CA HIS A 42 -7.17 2.39 5.42
C HIS A 42 -8.35 2.00 4.52
N ILE A 43 -9.12 2.97 4.02
CA ILE A 43 -10.29 2.72 3.16
C ILE A 43 -9.90 1.91 1.92
N ILE A 44 -8.80 2.30 1.26
CA ILE A 44 -8.36 1.64 0.03
C ILE A 44 -7.86 0.21 0.32
N LEU A 45 -7.08 0.01 1.40
CA LEU A 45 -6.59 -1.33 1.74
C LEU A 45 -7.70 -2.25 2.24
N GLU A 46 -8.71 -1.73 2.93
CA GLU A 46 -9.94 -2.47 3.27
C GLU A 46 -10.69 -2.90 2.02
N ALA A 47 -10.73 -2.07 0.97
CA ALA A 47 -11.35 -2.43 -0.30
C ALA A 47 -10.58 -3.53 -1.04
N ILE A 48 -9.25 -3.55 -0.95
CA ILE A 48 -8.40 -4.60 -1.57
C ILE A 48 -8.47 -5.90 -0.77
N PHE A 49 -8.44 -5.81 0.56
CA PHE A 49 -8.46 -6.94 1.48
C PHE A 49 -9.69 -6.83 2.39
N PRO A 50 -10.90 -7.19 1.94
CA PRO A 50 -12.10 -7.09 2.78
C PRO A 50 -12.09 -8.13 3.92
N ASN A 51 -12.73 -7.82 5.04
CA ASN A 51 -13.08 -8.83 6.04
C ASN A 51 -14.32 -9.62 5.57
N SER A 52 -14.40 -10.89 5.94
CA SER A 52 -15.51 -11.82 5.68
C SER A 52 -16.87 -11.27 6.13
N SER A 53 -16.89 -10.50 7.23
CA SER A 53 -18.10 -9.88 7.77
C SER A 53 -18.78 -8.84 6.86
N LEU A 54 -18.10 -8.29 5.84
CA LEU A 54 -18.73 -7.40 4.86
C LEU A 54 -19.41 -8.14 3.69
N GLY A 55 -19.13 -9.45 3.49
CA GLY A 55 -19.66 -10.24 2.37
C GLY A 55 -20.72 -11.29 2.74
N ALA A 56 -20.87 -11.63 4.03
CA ALA A 56 -21.60 -12.80 4.49
C ALA A 56 -23.09 -12.57 4.85
N GLN A 57 -23.83 -11.73 4.12
CA GLN A 57 -25.30 -11.64 4.30
C GLN A 57 -26.10 -12.72 3.55
N CYS A 58 -25.47 -13.66 2.85
CA CYS A 58 -26.20 -14.73 2.13
C CYS A 58 -25.59 -16.12 2.38
N GLY A 59 -26.11 -16.87 3.36
CA GLY A 59 -25.93 -18.34 3.44
C GLY A 59 -25.44 -18.84 4.79
N GLY A 60 -26.35 -19.39 5.61
CA GLY A 60 -26.06 -19.90 6.94
C GLY A 60 -25.36 -21.27 6.97
N GLY A 61 -24.62 -21.49 8.05
CA GLY A 61 -24.24 -22.82 8.56
C GLY A 61 -22.75 -23.14 8.45
N SER A 62 -22.05 -23.17 9.60
CA SER A 62 -20.72 -23.79 9.84
C SER A 62 -19.41 -23.08 9.40
N LEU A 63 -19.44 -21.79 9.03
CA LEU A 63 -18.27 -21.08 8.45
C LEU A 63 -17.38 -20.26 9.42
N GLN A 64 -17.73 -20.14 10.72
CA GLN A 64 -17.08 -19.20 11.64
C GLN A 64 -15.54 -19.32 11.77
N ALA A 65 -14.99 -20.54 11.69
CA ALA A 65 -13.54 -20.74 11.78
C ALA A 65 -12.80 -20.37 10.48
N VAL A 66 -13.46 -20.54 9.33
CA VAL A 66 -12.93 -20.15 8.01
C VAL A 66 -12.96 -18.63 7.87
N ASP A 67 -14.08 -18.00 8.26
CA ASP A 67 -14.26 -16.55 8.29
C ASP A 67 -13.20 -15.86 9.16
N LEU A 68 -12.90 -16.43 10.34
CA LEU A 68 -11.85 -15.91 11.22
C LEU A 68 -10.45 -16.01 10.62
N MET A 69 -10.14 -17.11 9.93
CA MET A 69 -8.82 -17.30 9.31
C MET A 69 -8.62 -16.35 8.12
N ASP A 70 -9.68 -16.11 7.34
CA ASP A 70 -9.69 -15.14 6.26
C ASP A 70 -9.54 -13.70 6.78
N ASP A 71 -10.19 -13.36 7.89
CA ASP A 71 -10.05 -12.05 8.54
C ASP A 71 -8.62 -11.81 9.05
N ILE A 72 -8.01 -12.80 9.71
CA ILE A 72 -6.61 -12.71 10.16
C ILE A 72 -5.68 -12.56 8.96
N TRP A 73 -5.92 -13.31 7.89
CA TRP A 73 -5.14 -13.21 6.66
C TRP A 73 -5.25 -11.81 6.06
N ALA A 74 -6.48 -11.29 5.89
CA ALA A 74 -6.73 -10.00 5.28
C ALA A 74 -6.10 -8.87 6.09
N GLU A 75 -6.23 -8.88 7.41
CA GLU A 75 -5.61 -7.89 8.29
C GLU A 75 -4.08 -7.90 8.16
N GLN A 76 -3.47 -9.08 8.17
CA GLN A 76 -2.03 -9.19 8.02
C GLN A 76 -1.53 -8.63 6.67
N ARG A 77 -2.26 -8.87 5.58
CA ARG A 77 -1.94 -8.32 4.25
C ARG A 77 -2.12 -6.80 4.19
N ARG A 78 -3.17 -6.25 4.80
CA ARG A 78 -3.37 -4.79 4.93
C ARG A 78 -2.19 -4.14 5.63
N LEU A 79 -1.78 -4.68 6.77
CA LEU A 79 -0.68 -4.11 7.55
C LEU A 79 0.65 -4.17 6.80
N GLU A 80 0.94 -5.26 6.09
CA GLU A 80 2.13 -5.38 5.24
C GLU A 80 2.12 -4.35 4.11
N ALA A 81 0.99 -4.19 3.41
CA ALA A 81 0.86 -3.23 2.32
C ALA A 81 0.93 -1.78 2.83
N LEU A 82 0.33 -1.49 3.97
CA LEU A 82 0.35 -0.17 4.62
C LEU A 82 1.78 0.26 5.01
N LYS A 83 2.54 -0.68 5.59
CA LYS A 83 3.95 -0.45 5.96
C LYS A 83 4.83 -0.15 4.75
N LEU A 84 4.67 -0.93 3.67
CA LEU A 84 5.37 -0.71 2.41
C LEU A 84 5.00 0.66 1.81
N TYR A 85 3.71 0.97 1.78
CA TYR A 85 3.21 2.24 1.28
C TYR A 85 3.85 3.45 1.98
N TYR A 86 3.84 3.50 3.32
CA TYR A 86 4.44 4.63 4.04
C TYR A 86 5.95 4.74 3.84
N ARG A 87 6.63 3.60 3.77
CA ARG A 87 8.08 3.55 3.51
C ARG A 87 8.43 4.14 2.14
N VAL A 88 7.77 3.69 1.08
CA VAL A 88 8.05 4.18 -0.28
C VAL A 88 7.58 5.62 -0.45
N LEU A 89 6.44 5.99 0.14
CA LEU A 89 5.96 7.37 0.13
C LEU A 89 6.98 8.33 0.76
N GLU A 90 7.54 7.99 1.92
CA GLU A 90 8.57 8.81 2.57
C GLU A 90 9.84 8.93 1.69
N ALA A 91 10.28 7.83 1.08
CA ALA A 91 11.43 7.84 0.18
C ALA A 91 11.18 8.76 -1.05
N MET A 92 9.99 8.72 -1.63
CA MET A 92 9.58 9.62 -2.72
C MET A 92 9.51 11.07 -2.25
N CYS A 93 8.93 11.35 -1.08
CA CYS A 93 8.90 12.71 -0.53
C CYS A 93 10.31 13.29 -0.34
N LYS A 94 11.25 12.49 0.17
CA LYS A 94 12.64 12.91 0.32
C LYS A 94 13.27 13.25 -1.03
N ALA A 95 13.08 12.41 -2.04
CA ALA A 95 13.62 12.64 -3.37
C ALA A 95 13.01 13.91 -4.01
N GLU A 96 11.70 14.05 -3.97
CA GLU A 96 10.98 15.20 -4.53
C GLU A 96 11.35 16.51 -3.82
N ALA A 97 11.48 16.49 -2.49
CA ALA A 97 11.90 17.68 -1.74
C ALA A 97 13.32 18.13 -2.09
N GLN A 98 14.22 17.19 -2.41
CA GLN A 98 15.56 17.53 -2.92
C GLN A 98 15.50 18.15 -4.31
N ILE A 99 14.66 17.63 -5.21
CA ILE A 99 14.51 18.13 -6.59
C ILE A 99 13.88 19.52 -6.62
N LEU A 100 12.84 19.74 -5.80
CA LEU A 100 12.08 20.99 -5.76
C LEU A 100 12.68 22.04 -4.82
N HIS A 101 13.69 21.66 -4.04
CA HIS A 101 14.25 22.48 -2.94
C HIS A 101 13.17 23.02 -1.99
N ALA A 102 12.12 22.23 -1.76
CA ALA A 102 10.96 22.63 -0.97
C ALA A 102 10.36 21.43 -0.22
N ASN A 103 9.94 21.65 1.03
CA ASN A 103 9.25 20.62 1.83
C ASN A 103 7.73 20.59 1.61
N ASN A 104 7.17 21.65 0.99
CA ASN A 104 5.76 21.67 0.63
C ASN A 104 5.56 20.88 -0.67
N LEU A 105 5.05 19.66 -0.53
CA LEU A 105 4.73 18.74 -1.63
C LEU A 105 3.21 18.62 -1.83
N ASN A 106 2.45 19.69 -1.58
CA ASN A 106 0.99 19.67 -1.56
C ASN A 106 0.37 19.07 -2.84
N SER A 107 0.88 19.43 -4.02
CA SER A 107 0.38 18.93 -5.31
C SER A 107 0.53 17.40 -5.46
N LEU A 108 1.61 16.83 -4.94
CA LEU A 108 1.86 15.40 -4.93
C LEU A 108 1.03 14.70 -3.85
N LEU A 109 1.08 15.20 -2.62
CA LEU A 109 0.52 14.52 -1.45
C LEU A 109 -0.99 14.66 -1.31
N THR A 110 -1.62 15.64 -1.97
CA THR A 110 -3.09 15.72 -2.04
C THR A 110 -3.67 14.90 -3.19
N ASN A 111 -2.85 14.48 -4.16
CA ASN A 111 -3.30 13.75 -5.34
C ASN A 111 -3.81 12.36 -4.99
N GLU A 112 -5.13 12.19 -4.96
CA GLU A 112 -5.76 10.92 -4.61
C GLU A 112 -5.39 9.77 -5.55
N ARG A 113 -5.28 10.04 -6.86
CA ARG A 113 -4.93 9.02 -7.85
C ARG A 113 -3.52 8.49 -7.61
N PHE A 114 -2.56 9.36 -7.26
CA PHE A 114 -1.21 8.96 -6.86
C PHE A 114 -1.25 7.98 -5.68
N HIS A 115 -1.98 8.31 -4.61
CA HIS A 115 -2.12 7.44 -3.44
C HIS A 115 -2.77 6.10 -3.77
N ARG A 116 -3.83 6.08 -4.59
CA ARG A 116 -4.46 4.84 -5.05
C ARG A 116 -3.47 3.95 -5.81
N CYS A 117 -2.66 4.52 -6.72
CA CYS A 117 -1.62 3.76 -7.43
C CYS A 117 -0.53 3.22 -6.48
N MET A 118 -0.07 4.03 -5.52
CA MET A 118 0.93 3.62 -4.55
C MET A 118 0.45 2.47 -3.66
N LEU A 119 -0.80 2.54 -3.19
CA LEU A 119 -1.43 1.50 -2.36
C LEU A 119 -1.72 0.23 -3.17
N ALA A 120 -2.18 0.38 -4.42
CA ALA A 120 -2.34 -0.73 -5.35
C ALA A 120 -1.02 -1.47 -5.57
N CYS A 121 0.06 -0.74 -5.87
CA CYS A 121 1.39 -1.31 -6.08
C CYS A 121 1.91 -2.01 -4.81
N SER A 122 1.70 -1.39 -3.64
CA SER A 122 2.10 -1.97 -2.36
C SER A 122 1.36 -3.30 -2.08
N ALA A 123 0.05 -3.33 -2.31
CA ALA A 123 -0.77 -4.53 -2.14
C ALA A 123 -0.39 -5.64 -3.13
N GLU A 124 -0.16 -5.29 -4.40
CA GLU A 124 0.25 -6.23 -5.45
C GLU A 124 1.56 -6.94 -5.09
N LEU A 125 2.57 -6.20 -4.60
CA LEU A 125 3.85 -6.77 -4.21
C LEU A 125 3.75 -7.68 -2.97
N VAL A 126 2.88 -7.33 -2.03
CA VAL A 126 2.58 -8.17 -0.86
C VAL A 126 1.92 -9.47 -1.30
N LEU A 127 0.90 -9.41 -2.16
CA LEU A 127 0.22 -10.58 -2.72
C LEU A 127 1.17 -11.47 -3.52
N ALA A 128 2.01 -10.88 -4.37
CA ALA A 128 3.02 -11.58 -5.16
C ALA A 128 4.04 -12.30 -4.25
N THR A 129 4.39 -11.70 -3.11
CA THR A 129 5.29 -12.32 -2.13
C THR A 129 4.69 -13.55 -1.48
N HIS A 130 3.40 -13.50 -1.12
CA HIS A 130 2.67 -14.64 -0.52
C HIS A 130 2.20 -15.67 -1.55
N LYS A 131 2.48 -15.44 -2.84
CA LYS A 131 2.03 -16.29 -3.96
C LYS A 131 0.51 -16.47 -3.98
N THR A 132 -0.25 -15.45 -3.58
CA THR A 132 -1.71 -15.49 -3.56
C THR A 132 -2.25 -15.16 -4.94
N ILE A 133 -2.31 -16.16 -5.82
CA ILE A 133 -2.64 -15.99 -7.26
C ILE A 133 -4.06 -15.45 -7.48
N THR A 134 -4.99 -15.71 -6.56
CA THR A 134 -6.42 -15.35 -6.71
C THR A 134 -6.73 -13.85 -6.59
N MET A 135 -5.78 -13.03 -6.11
CA MET A 135 -6.00 -11.60 -5.83
C MET A 135 -5.01 -10.67 -6.57
N LEU A 136 -4.15 -11.23 -7.43
CA LEU A 136 -3.18 -10.45 -8.20
C LEU A 136 -3.84 -9.60 -9.29
N PHE A 137 -3.05 -8.76 -9.92
CA PHE A 137 -3.40 -8.00 -11.11
C PHE A 137 -4.28 -8.84 -12.09
N PRO A 138 -5.44 -8.32 -12.56
CA PRO A 138 -5.91 -6.93 -12.46
C PRO A 138 -6.83 -6.63 -11.25
N ALA A 139 -7.10 -7.60 -10.37
CA ALA A 139 -8.12 -7.45 -9.32
C ALA A 139 -7.89 -6.24 -8.40
N VAL A 140 -6.62 -5.95 -8.08
CA VAL A 140 -6.23 -4.78 -7.27
C VAL A 140 -6.62 -3.46 -7.95
N LEU A 141 -6.56 -3.36 -9.28
CA LEU A 141 -6.95 -2.14 -9.99
C LEU A 141 -8.44 -1.84 -9.83
N GLU A 142 -9.27 -2.87 -9.96
CA GLU A 142 -10.73 -2.76 -9.84
C GLU A 142 -11.12 -2.29 -8.43
N ARG A 143 -10.51 -2.88 -7.39
CA ARG A 143 -10.74 -2.50 -5.99
C ARG A 143 -10.30 -1.08 -5.65
N THR A 144 -9.28 -0.58 -6.34
CA THR A 144 -8.73 0.77 -6.13
C THR A 144 -9.33 1.82 -7.07
N GLY A 145 -10.11 1.40 -8.06
CA GLY A 145 -10.73 2.28 -9.05
C GLY A 145 -9.72 3.05 -9.90
N ILE A 146 -8.56 2.45 -10.19
CA ILE A 146 -7.52 3.02 -11.06
C ILE A 146 -7.42 2.22 -12.35
N THR A 147 -6.93 2.85 -13.41
CA THR A 147 -6.62 2.15 -14.66
C THR A 147 -5.19 1.59 -14.63
N ALA A 148 -4.91 0.60 -15.50
CA ALA A 148 -3.54 0.15 -15.70
C ALA A 148 -2.61 1.30 -16.14
N PHE A 149 -3.12 2.24 -16.95
CA PHE A 149 -2.37 3.42 -17.39
C PHE A 149 -1.99 4.35 -16.23
N ASP A 150 -2.88 4.52 -15.23
CA ASP A 150 -2.56 5.29 -14.03
C ASP A 150 -1.44 4.62 -13.23
N LEU A 151 -1.49 3.29 -13.11
CA LEU A 151 -0.48 2.52 -12.39
C LEU A 151 0.89 2.57 -13.09
N CYS A 152 0.93 2.47 -14.42
CA CYS A 152 2.17 2.57 -15.21
C CYS A 152 2.96 3.87 -14.95
N LYS A 153 2.28 4.97 -14.62
CA LYS A 153 2.93 6.25 -14.29
C LYS A 153 3.67 6.24 -12.96
N VAL A 154 3.32 5.32 -12.06
CA VAL A 154 3.84 5.27 -10.68
C VAL A 154 4.82 4.12 -10.48
N ILE A 155 4.66 2.99 -11.19
CA ILE A 155 5.49 1.77 -11.02
C ILE A 155 6.98 2.07 -11.07
N GLU A 156 7.46 2.78 -12.09
CA GLU A 156 8.89 3.02 -12.25
C GLU A 156 9.47 3.79 -11.06
N SER A 157 8.79 4.87 -10.65
CA SER A 157 9.18 5.65 -9.49
C SER A 157 9.09 4.82 -8.21
N PHE A 158 8.04 4.01 -8.04
CA PHE A 158 7.89 3.13 -6.88
C PHE A 158 9.09 2.18 -6.72
N ILE A 159 9.44 1.47 -7.80
CA ILE A 159 10.56 0.51 -7.80
C ILE A 159 11.89 1.22 -7.53
N ARG A 160 12.07 2.43 -8.07
CA ARG A 160 13.26 3.26 -7.84
C ARG A 160 13.44 3.66 -6.37
N HIS A 161 12.35 3.81 -5.63
CA HIS A 161 12.37 4.27 -4.23
C HIS A 161 12.24 3.12 -3.21
N GLU A 162 12.26 1.86 -3.64
CA GLU A 162 12.46 0.70 -2.77
C GLU A 162 13.63 -0.17 -3.27
N ASP A 163 14.85 0.29 -2.96
CA ASP A 163 16.07 -0.36 -3.42
C ASP A 163 16.25 -1.80 -2.93
N SER A 164 15.60 -2.15 -1.82
CA SER A 164 15.69 -3.49 -1.24
C SER A 164 14.85 -4.54 -1.97
N LEU A 165 14.02 -4.14 -2.95
CA LEU A 165 13.14 -5.05 -3.69
C LEU A 165 13.91 -6.21 -4.34
N PRO A 166 13.56 -7.47 -4.05
CA PRO A 166 14.07 -8.64 -4.74
C PRO A 166 13.82 -8.58 -6.25
N ARG A 167 14.74 -9.16 -7.03
CA ARG A 167 14.68 -9.16 -8.50
C ARG A 167 13.37 -9.75 -9.03
N GLU A 168 12.85 -10.78 -8.38
CA GLU A 168 11.58 -11.41 -8.76
C GLU A 168 10.40 -10.45 -8.63
N LEU A 169 10.35 -9.64 -7.56
CA LEU A 169 9.31 -8.63 -7.36
C LEU A 169 9.49 -7.39 -8.24
N ARG A 170 10.73 -7.04 -8.62
CA ARG A 170 10.97 -5.97 -9.60
C ARG A 170 10.55 -6.36 -11.01
N ARG A 171 10.54 -7.66 -11.31
CA ARG A 171 10.17 -8.20 -12.63
C ARG A 171 8.66 -8.46 -12.72
N HIS A 172 8.03 -8.84 -11.62
CA HIS A 172 6.58 -8.88 -11.46
C HIS A 172 6.00 -7.48 -11.68
#